data_AF-A0A0U5GH96-F1
#
_entry.id   AF-A0A0U5GH96-F1
#
_cell.length_a   1.000
_cell.length_b   1.000
_cell.length_c   1.000
_cell.angle_alpha   90.00
_cell.angle_beta   90.00
_cell.angle_gamma   90.00
#
_symmetry.space_group_name_H-M   'P 1'
#
loop_
_entity.id
_entity.type
_entity.pdbx_description
1 polymer ?
#
loop_
_entity_poly.entity_id
_entity_poly.type
_entity_poly.pdbx_seq_one_letter_code
_entity_poly.pdbx_strand_id
1 'polypeptide(L)'
;MNWENPQVPAAVHEIMRYWLDRGADGFRMDVINFISKDQDFPDAPIADPDSPWQSGKRYYACGPRLHEHLQEIGKILQEYNAFSVGEMLDVEDPAEILKAVGHDRQEINMAFHFEM
;
A
#
# COMPACT_ATOMS: atom_id res chain seq x y z
N MET A 1 -9.75 6.23 -1.58
CA MET A 1 -9.27 7.00 -2.74
C MET A 1 -9.10 6.05 -3.92
N ASN A 2 -9.41 6.48 -5.15
CA ASN A 2 -9.25 5.65 -6.34
C ASN A 2 -7.87 5.86 -6.96
N TRP A 3 -6.93 4.93 -6.72
CA TRP A 3 -5.55 5.00 -7.23
C TRP A 3 -5.43 4.73 -8.73
N GLU A 4 -6.48 4.20 -9.38
CA GLU A 4 -6.52 4.06 -10.84
C GLU A 4 -6.79 5.39 -11.55
N ASN A 5 -7.35 6.38 -10.86
CA ASN A 5 -7.43 7.72 -11.41
C ASN A 5 -6.05 8.38 -11.25
N PRO A 6 -5.30 8.67 -12.32
CA PRO A 6 -3.93 9.16 -12.24
C PRO A 6 -3.79 10.51 -11.51
N GLN A 7 -4.87 11.28 -11.39
CA GLN A 7 -4.87 12.52 -10.60
C GLN A 7 -4.73 12.27 -9.10
N VAL A 8 -5.19 11.13 -8.60
CA VAL A 8 -5.14 10.77 -7.18
C VAL A 8 -3.71 10.48 -6.71
N PRO A 9 -2.94 9.53 -7.28
CA PRO A 9 -1.55 9.31 -6.88
C PRO A 9 -0.70 10.56 -7.12
N ALA A 10 -0.93 11.30 -8.23
CA ALA A 10 -0.23 12.57 -8.48
C ALA A 10 -0.43 13.58 -7.33
N ALA A 11 -1.66 13.79 -6.88
CA ALA A 11 -1.95 14.69 -5.76
C ALA A 11 -1.36 14.16 -4.43
N VAL A 12 -1.38 12.84 -4.19
CA VAL A 12 -0.75 12.25 -3.00
C VAL A 12 0.78 12.47 -3.02
N HIS A 13 1.42 12.30 -4.17
CA HIS A 13 2.85 12.54 -4.35
C HIS A 13 3.21 14.01 -4.09
N GLU A 14 2.38 14.96 -4.54
CA GLU A 14 2.54 16.38 -4.21
C GLU A 14 2.43 16.65 -2.71
N ILE A 15 1.47 16.02 -2.03
CA ILE A 15 1.31 16.13 -0.57
C ILE A 15 2.54 15.56 0.16
N MET A 16 3.07 14.43 -0.29
CA MET A 16 4.29 13.86 0.30
C MET A 16 5.45 14.84 0.17
N ARG A 17 5.71 15.35 -1.04
CA ARG A 17 6.78 16.33 -1.29
C ARG A 17 6.60 17.60 -0.47
N TYR A 18 5.37 18.10 -0.36
CA TYR A 18 5.06 19.28 0.45
C TYR A 18 5.57 19.15 1.89
N TRP A 19 5.42 17.97 2.51
CA TRP A 19 5.89 17.72 3.88
C TRP A 19 7.40 17.45 3.94
N LEU A 20 7.95 16.71 2.98
CA LEU A 20 9.40 16.45 2.89
C LEU A 20 10.20 17.75 2.67
N ASP A 21 9.71 18.65 1.80
CA ASP A 21 10.28 19.98 1.57
C ASP A 21 10.31 20.85 2.85
N ARG A 22 9.52 20.50 3.86
CA ARG A 22 9.45 21.20 5.16
C ARG A 22 10.24 20.51 6.26
N GLY A 23 11.01 19.48 5.91
CA GLY A 23 11.90 18.78 6.84
C GLY A 23 11.24 17.62 7.58
N ALA A 24 10.16 17.04 7.06
CA ALA A 24 9.74 15.72 7.53
C ALA A 24 10.77 14.67 7.09
N ASP A 25 11.23 13.83 8.02
CA ASP A 25 12.26 12.81 7.76
C ASP A 25 11.71 11.50 7.18
N GLY A 26 10.39 11.39 6.99
CA GLY A 26 9.77 10.15 6.56
C GLY A 26 8.28 10.04 6.83
N PHE A 27 7.71 8.88 6.48
CA PHE A 27 6.29 8.60 6.67
C PHE A 27 6.03 7.23 7.28
N ARG A 28 5.04 7.19 8.19
CA ARG A 28 4.29 5.98 8.48
C ARG A 28 3.01 6.01 7.65
N MET A 29 2.82 5.03 6.78
CA MET A 29 1.69 4.98 5.85
C MET A 29 0.62 4.00 6.35
N ASP A 30 -0.55 4.54 6.66
CA ASP A 30 -1.72 3.80 7.17
C ASP A 30 -2.32 2.89 6.08
N VAL A 31 -2.59 1.62 6.43
CA VAL A 31 -3.18 0.58 5.56
C VAL A 31 -2.71 0.65 4.09
N ILE A 32 -1.41 0.88 3.86
CA ILE A 32 -0.88 1.26 2.54
C ILE A 32 -1.07 0.15 1.51
N ASN A 33 -1.14 -1.09 1.97
CA ASN A 33 -1.34 -2.26 1.13
C ASN A 33 -2.75 -2.27 0.48
N PHE A 34 -3.71 -1.55 1.04
CA PHE A 34 -5.09 -1.49 0.53
C PHE A 34 -5.28 -0.53 -0.64
N ILE A 35 -4.24 0.12 -1.17
CA ILE A 35 -4.42 1.18 -2.19
C ILE A 35 -4.86 0.64 -3.56
N SER A 36 -4.43 -0.56 -3.94
CA SER A 36 -4.78 -1.20 -5.21
C SER A 36 -5.96 -2.17 -5.05
N LYS A 37 -6.91 -2.14 -5.98
CA LYS A 37 -8.09 -3.02 -5.99
C LYS A 37 -8.18 -3.77 -7.31
N ASP A 38 -8.73 -4.97 -7.27
CA ASP A 38 -9.29 -5.62 -8.44
C ASP A 38 -10.38 -4.72 -9.06
N GLN A 39 -10.27 -4.46 -10.37
CA GLN A 39 -11.15 -3.54 -11.09
C GLN A 39 -12.45 -4.19 -11.55
N ASP A 40 -12.55 -5.52 -11.50
CA ASP A 40 -13.81 -6.21 -11.78
C ASP A 40 -14.75 -6.17 -10.57
N PHE A 41 -14.25 -5.72 -9.40
CA PHE A 41 -14.97 -5.66 -8.12
C PHE A 41 -15.82 -6.92 -7.85
N PRO A 42 -15.22 -8.12 -7.92
CA PRO A 42 -15.96 -9.36 -7.78
C PRO A 42 -16.57 -9.49 -6.38
N ASP A 43 -17.70 -10.20 -6.31
CA ASP A 43 -18.29 -10.59 -5.04
C ASP A 43 -17.32 -11.46 -4.24
N ALA A 44 -17.22 -11.17 -2.95
CA ALA A 44 -16.43 -11.99 -2.04
C ALA A 44 -17.05 -13.38 -1.85
N PRO A 45 -16.24 -14.46 -1.83
CA PRO A 45 -16.74 -15.79 -1.52
C PRO A 45 -17.45 -15.83 -0.17
N ILE A 46 -18.52 -16.62 -0.08
CA ILE A 46 -19.23 -16.83 1.19
C ILE A 46 -18.34 -17.67 2.12
N ALA A 47 -17.77 -17.02 3.13
CA ALA A 47 -17.00 -17.65 4.21
C ALA A 47 -17.83 -17.79 5.50
N ASP A 48 -18.75 -16.85 5.74
CA ASP A 48 -19.69 -16.88 6.86
C ASP A 48 -21.13 -16.84 6.35
N PRO A 49 -21.84 -17.98 6.29
CA PRO A 49 -23.21 -18.07 5.79
C PRO A 49 -24.23 -17.24 6.59
N ASP A 50 -23.93 -16.90 7.85
CA ASP A 50 -24.83 -16.13 8.72
C ASP A 50 -24.62 -14.61 8.57
N SER A 51 -23.59 -14.18 7.84
CA SER A 51 -23.31 -12.79 7.54
C SER A 51 -23.75 -12.39 6.12
N PRO A 52 -24.49 -11.29 5.95
CA PRO A 52 -24.77 -10.75 4.61
C PRO A 52 -23.53 -10.13 3.95
N TRP A 53 -22.43 -9.91 4.69
CA TRP A 53 -21.20 -9.29 4.19
C TRP A 53 -20.02 -10.24 4.36
N GLN A 54 -19.21 -10.36 3.30
CA GLN A 54 -18.06 -11.24 3.26
C GLN A 54 -16.77 -10.44 3.10
N SER A 55 -15.65 -10.97 3.60
CA SER A 55 -14.36 -10.29 3.49
C SER A 55 -13.86 -10.28 2.04
N GLY A 56 -13.68 -9.08 1.50
CA GLY A 56 -13.11 -8.87 0.16
C GLY A 56 -11.58 -8.77 0.15
N LYS A 57 -10.89 -9.02 1.27
CA LYS A 57 -9.45 -8.75 1.44
C LYS A 57 -8.57 -9.29 0.32
N ARG A 58 -8.91 -10.47 -0.23
CA ARG A 58 -8.17 -11.08 -1.35
C ARG A 58 -8.14 -10.23 -2.63
N TYR A 59 -9.04 -9.26 -2.78
CA TYR A 59 -9.16 -8.40 -3.95
C TYR A 59 -8.53 -7.01 -3.74
N TYR A 60 -8.08 -6.68 -2.53
CA TYR A 60 -7.50 -5.35 -2.26
C TYR A 60 -6.31 -5.33 -1.29
N ALA A 61 -6.08 -6.37 -0.48
CA ALA A 61 -5.04 -6.36 0.54
C ALA A 61 -3.63 -6.30 -0.05
N CYS A 62 -3.39 -7.00 -1.15
CA CYS A 62 -2.20 -6.84 -1.99
C CYS A 62 -2.67 -6.80 -3.44
N GLY A 63 -3.41 -5.73 -3.79
CA GLY A 63 -4.01 -5.60 -5.11
C GLY A 63 -3.00 -5.59 -6.27
N PRO A 64 -3.47 -5.78 -7.51
CA PRO A 64 -2.62 -6.09 -8.66
C PRO A 64 -1.57 -5.02 -9.00
N ARG A 65 -1.80 -3.77 -8.62
CA ARG A 65 -0.91 -2.62 -8.86
C ARG A 65 -0.27 -2.07 -7.58
N LEU A 66 -0.37 -2.78 -6.45
CA LEU A 66 0.18 -2.32 -5.17
C LEU A 66 1.67 -1.97 -5.31
N HIS A 67 2.47 -2.92 -5.79
CA HIS A 67 3.92 -2.74 -5.90
C HIS A 67 4.32 -1.66 -6.91
N GLU A 68 3.53 -1.43 -7.95
CA GLU A 68 3.75 -0.30 -8.87
C GLU A 68 3.65 1.04 -8.13
N HIS A 69 2.58 1.23 -7.36
CA HIS A 69 2.40 2.44 -6.56
C HIS A 69 3.45 2.57 -5.44
N LEU A 70 3.82 1.47 -4.78
CA LEU A 70 4.87 1.50 -3.76
C LEU A 70 6.23 1.89 -4.35
N GLN A 71 6.55 1.48 -5.58
CA GLN A 71 7.77 1.90 -6.27
C GLN A 71 7.74 3.38 -6.65
N GLU A 72 6.58 3.93 -7.02
CA GLU A 72 6.43 5.37 -7.26
C GLU A 72 6.66 6.18 -5.98
N ILE A 73 6.07 5.73 -4.86
CA ILE A 73 6.27 6.28 -3.51
C ILE A 73 7.75 6.19 -3.11
N GLY A 74 8.38 5.03 -3.30
CA GLY A 74 9.77 4.78 -2.93
C GLY A 74 10.76 5.67 -3.67
N LYS A 75 10.52 5.95 -4.96
CA LYS A 75 11.32 6.93 -5.73
C LYS A 75 11.29 8.30 -5.07
N ILE A 76 10.12 8.78 -4.64
CA ILE A 76 9.99 10.08 -3.96
C ILE A 76 10.77 10.05 -2.65
N LEU A 77 10.61 9.01 -1.84
CA LEU A 77 11.31 8.89 -0.55
C LEU A 77 12.84 8.92 -0.70
N GLN A 78 13.37 8.28 -1.75
CA GLN A 78 14.80 8.27 -2.04
C GLN A 78 15.36 9.66 -2.39
N GLU A 79 14.60 10.50 -3.09
CA GLU A 79 15.02 11.86 -3.44
C GLU A 79 15.33 12.72 -2.19
N TYR A 80 14.68 12.40 -1.06
CA TYR A 80 14.85 13.11 0.21
C TYR A 80 15.66 12.31 1.24
N ASN A 81 16.14 11.11 0.88
CA ASN A 81 16.73 10.18 1.85
C ASN A 81 15.81 9.93 3.07
N ALA A 82 14.50 9.83 2.81
CA ALA A 82 13.46 9.76 3.83
C ALA A 82 13.18 8.31 4.24
N PHE A 83 12.90 8.12 5.53
CA PHE A 83 12.48 6.83 6.09
C PHE A 83 11.01 6.53 5.77
N SER A 84 10.67 5.25 5.67
CA SER A 84 9.29 4.81 5.46
C SER A 84 8.97 3.52 6.20
N VAL A 85 7.78 3.49 6.78
CA VAL A 85 7.17 2.27 7.32
C VAL A 85 5.72 2.17 6.87
N GLY A 86 5.37 1.06 6.23
CA GLY A 86 4.01 0.76 5.80
C GLY A 86 3.28 -0.05 6.87
N GLU A 87 2.03 0.30 7.16
CA GLU A 87 1.15 -0.59 7.89
C GLU A 87 0.45 -1.53 6.89
N MET A 88 0.69 -2.83 7.00
CA MET A 88 0.18 -3.83 6.05
C MET A 88 -0.73 -4.85 6.77
N LEU A 89 -2.04 -4.66 6.64
CA LEU A 89 -3.07 -5.51 7.27
C LEU A 89 -3.55 -6.60 6.32
N ASP A 90 -4.08 -7.70 6.86
CA ASP A 90 -4.77 -8.73 6.07
C ASP A 90 -3.93 -9.35 4.93
N VAL A 91 -2.61 -9.31 5.05
CA VAL A 91 -1.70 -9.93 4.08
C VAL A 91 -1.53 -11.40 4.44
N GLU A 92 -2.02 -12.30 3.57
CA GLU A 92 -1.96 -13.74 3.81
C GLU A 92 -0.66 -14.40 3.31
N ASP A 93 0.02 -13.78 2.33
CA ASP A 93 1.28 -14.26 1.79
C ASP A 93 2.45 -13.37 2.28
N PRO A 94 3.31 -13.86 3.18
CA PRO A 94 4.48 -13.12 3.64
C PRO A 94 5.42 -12.68 2.51
N ALA A 95 5.39 -13.34 1.34
CA ALA A 95 6.19 -12.93 0.19
C ALA A 95 5.80 -11.53 -0.32
N GLU A 96 4.55 -11.10 -0.14
CA GLU A 96 4.12 -9.74 -0.51
C GLU A 96 4.72 -8.68 0.41
N ILE A 97 4.85 -8.97 1.72
CA ILE A 97 5.55 -8.09 2.66
C ILE A 97 7.04 -8.04 2.33
N LEU A 98 7.66 -9.19 2.05
CA LEU A 98 9.06 -9.26 1.66
C LEU A 98 9.34 -8.48 0.37
N LYS A 99 8.42 -8.49 -0.60
CA LYS A 99 8.51 -7.64 -1.79
C LYS A 99 8.42 -6.16 -1.42
N ALA A 100 7.48 -5.78 -0.56
CA ALA A 100 7.29 -4.38 -0.17
C ALA A 100 8.52 -3.78 0.54
N VAL A 101 9.25 -4.58 1.32
CA VAL A 101 10.43 -4.12 2.08
C VAL A 101 11.78 -4.52 1.44
N GLY A 102 11.75 -5.15 0.26
CA GLY A 102 12.95 -5.59 -0.43
C GLY A 102 13.83 -4.41 -0.84
N HIS A 103 15.07 -4.36 -0.32
CA HIS A 103 16.00 -3.26 -0.58
C HIS A 103 16.25 -3.01 -2.08
N ASP A 104 16.31 -4.09 -2.88
CA ASP A 104 16.50 -4.07 -4.32
C ASP A 104 15.25 -3.62 -5.10
N ARG A 105 14.09 -3.57 -4.45
CA ARG A 105 12.81 -3.20 -5.07
C ARG A 105 12.47 -1.73 -4.92
N GLN A 106 13.16 -1.01 -4.03
CA GLN A 106 13.02 0.44 -3.87
C GLN A 106 11.58 0.88 -3.60
N GLU A 107 10.84 0.10 -2.81
CA GLU A 107 9.47 0.36 -2.42
C GLU A 107 9.43 1.12 -1.08
N ILE A 108 9.33 0.42 0.05
CA ILE A 108 9.35 1.02 1.40
C ILE A 108 10.42 0.35 2.27
N ASN A 109 10.85 0.98 3.36
CA ASN A 109 11.96 0.43 4.14
C ASN A 109 11.53 -0.68 5.10
N MET A 110 10.35 -0.57 5.69
CA MET A 110 9.85 -1.47 6.72
C MET A 110 8.33 -1.60 6.62
N ALA A 111 7.78 -2.66 7.24
CA ALA A 111 6.35 -2.83 7.38
C ALA A 111 5.96 -3.28 8.79
N PHE A 112 4.82 -2.80 9.29
CA PHE A 112 4.10 -3.45 10.38
C PHE A 112 3.24 -4.56 9.78
N HIS A 113 3.50 -5.80 10.22
CA HIS A 113 2.69 -6.96 9.92
C HIS A 113 1.92 -7.38 11.17
N PHE A 114 0.63 -7.67 11.02
CA PHE A 114 -0.31 -8.01 12.10
C PHE A 114 -0.65 -9.50 12.17
N GLU A 115 0.31 -10.37 11.89
CA GLU A 115 0.14 -11.82 12.04
C GLU A 115 0.09 -12.27 13.51
N MET A 116 -0.81 -13.22 13.78
CA MET A 116 -0.79 -14.17 14.92
C MET A 116 -0.79 -15.59 14.36
#